data_AF-A0A1F6RKC3-F1
#
_entry.id   AF-A0A1F6RKC3-F1
#
_cell.length_a   1.000
_cell.length_b   1.000
_cell.length_c   1.000
_cell.angle_alpha   90.00
_cell.angle_beta   90.00
_cell.angle_gamma   90.00
#
_symmetry.space_group_name_H-M   'P 1'
#
loop_
_entity.id
_entity.type
_entity.pdbx_description
1 polymer ?
#
loop_
_entity_poly.entity_id
_entity_poly.type
_entity_poly.pdbx_seq_one_letter_code
_entity_poly.pdbx_strand_id
1 'polypeptide(L)'
;MVEKNDQSKKDFTFLREEIVDTQQKRRECCIRKMAYIVGLFGAGSLFTLSAYTYGSIILLFLTPLIALAFDIYIVSEDFCVKRIGNFLKTREPEESPEYTEWEKFVELNDDTLFPMAFWLTTVLIYAASYFTLRSLPGVNPALIKTWSIAILSGVSLLAAFSLYLRERPVLQPKD
;
A
#
# COMPACT_ATOMS: atom_id res chain seq x y z
N MET A 1 22.50 -2.28 -36.84
CA MET A 1 21.18 -1.65 -36.54
C MET A 1 20.15 -2.66 -36.06
N VAL A 2 20.07 -3.87 -36.64
CA VAL A 2 19.11 -4.92 -36.23
C VAL A 2 19.35 -5.43 -34.80
N GLU A 3 20.60 -5.73 -34.40
CA GLU A 3 20.94 -6.16 -33.03
C GLU A 3 20.54 -5.18 -31.92
N LYS A 4 20.67 -3.87 -32.19
CA LYS A 4 20.32 -2.82 -31.21
C LYS A 4 18.81 -2.71 -31.01
N ASN A 5 18.03 -3.04 -32.04
CA ASN A 5 16.57 -3.02 -32.03
C ASN A 5 15.99 -4.28 -31.36
N ASP A 6 16.62 -5.44 -31.56
CA ASP A 6 16.25 -6.69 -30.87
C ASP A 6 16.60 -6.65 -29.38
N GLN A 7 17.73 -6.04 -29.01
CA GLN A 7 18.08 -5.85 -27.60
C GLN A 7 17.10 -4.89 -26.90
N SER A 8 16.76 -3.76 -27.52
CA SER A 8 15.78 -2.81 -26.96
C SER A 8 14.41 -3.45 -26.74
N LYS A 9 13.94 -4.30 -27.66
CA LYS A 9 12.66 -5.01 -27.51
C LYS A 9 12.70 -6.02 -26.37
N LYS A 10 13.80 -6.76 -26.21
CA LYS A 10 13.99 -7.66 -25.06
C LYS A 10 14.01 -6.90 -23.74
N ASP A 11 14.67 -5.75 -23.70
CA ASP A 11 14.74 -4.92 -22.49
C ASP A 11 13.35 -4.39 -22.10
N PHE A 12 12.51 -3.97 -23.05
CA PHE A 12 11.13 -3.57 -22.76
C PHE A 12 10.22 -4.75 -22.35
N THR A 13 10.42 -5.93 -22.95
CA THR A 13 9.68 -7.14 -22.57
C THR A 13 9.99 -7.54 -21.12
N PHE A 14 11.27 -7.49 -20.73
CA PHE A 14 11.70 -7.74 -19.36
C PHE A 14 11.07 -6.75 -18.36
N LEU A 15 11.00 -5.46 -18.71
CA LEU A 15 10.35 -4.45 -17.86
C LEU A 15 8.83 -4.68 -17.71
N ARG A 16 8.17 -5.19 -18.75
CA ARG A 16 6.75 -5.58 -18.68
C ARG A 16 6.54 -6.81 -17.79
N GLU A 17 7.43 -7.79 -17.85
CA GLU A 17 7.44 -8.94 -16.93
C GLU A 17 7.67 -8.49 -15.48
N GLU A 18 8.59 -7.55 -15.24
CA GLU A 18 8.84 -6.97 -13.91
C GLU A 18 7.61 -6.23 -13.36
N ILE A 19 6.85 -5.51 -14.21
CA ILE A 19 5.57 -4.91 -13.81
C ILE A 19 4.58 -5.98 -13.34
N VAL A 20 4.41 -7.07 -14.10
CA VAL A 20 3.48 -8.15 -13.77
C VAL A 20 3.86 -8.82 -12.44
N ASP A 21 5.15 -9.13 -12.25
CA ASP A 21 5.65 -9.71 -11.01
C ASP A 21 5.45 -8.77 -9.81
N THR A 22 5.69 -7.47 -10.00
CA THR A 22 5.48 -6.45 -8.97
C THR A 22 4.00 -6.32 -8.59
N GLN A 23 3.10 -6.36 -9.57
CA GLN A 23 1.66 -6.37 -9.34
C GLN A 23 1.21 -7.62 -8.58
N GLN A 24 1.80 -8.77 -8.87
CA GLN A 24 1.54 -10.02 -8.14
C GLN A 24 1.99 -9.91 -6.68
N LYS A 25 3.22 -9.44 -6.42
CA LYS A 25 3.74 -9.20 -5.06
C LYS A 25 2.84 -8.27 -4.25
N ARG A 26 2.38 -7.17 -4.88
CA ARG A 26 1.40 -6.27 -4.28
C ARG A 26 0.12 -7.01 -3.89
N ARG A 27 -0.44 -7.81 -4.81
CA ARG A 27 -1.66 -8.59 -4.56
C ARG A 27 -1.51 -9.55 -3.39
N GLU A 28 -0.41 -10.30 -3.35
CA GLU A 28 -0.11 -11.22 -2.25
C GLU A 28 0.00 -10.48 -0.91
N CYS A 29 0.64 -9.31 -0.91
CA CYS A 29 0.75 -8.48 0.28
C CYS A 29 -0.63 -7.99 0.78
N CYS A 30 -1.52 -7.57 -0.13
CA CYS A 30 -2.90 -7.21 0.20
C CYS A 30 -3.66 -8.39 0.83
N ILE A 31 -3.53 -9.59 0.27
CA ILE A 31 -4.17 -10.79 0.80
C ILE A 31 -3.66 -11.10 2.21
N ARG A 32 -2.34 -11.02 2.43
CA ARG A 32 -1.73 -11.23 3.75
C ARG A 32 -2.19 -10.19 4.76
N LYS A 33 -2.31 -8.92 4.36
CA LYS A 33 -2.87 -7.85 5.21
C LYS A 33 -4.30 -8.17 5.63
N MET A 34 -5.16 -8.59 4.68
CA MET A 34 -6.55 -8.95 4.99
C MET A 34 -6.64 -10.18 5.88
N ALA A 35 -5.83 -11.21 5.63
CA ALA A 35 -5.77 -12.40 6.49
C ALA A 35 -5.31 -12.05 7.90
N TYR A 36 -4.33 -11.16 8.04
CA TYR A 36 -3.88 -10.63 9.33
C TYR A 36 -5.00 -9.90 10.07
N ILE A 37 -5.74 -9.04 9.38
CA ILE A 37 -6.89 -8.31 9.93
C ILE A 37 -7.96 -9.28 10.41
N VAL A 38 -8.40 -10.21 9.55
CA VAL A 38 -9.41 -11.20 9.88
C VAL A 38 -8.96 -12.06 11.07
N GLY A 39 -7.69 -12.48 11.09
CA GLY A 39 -7.09 -13.21 12.20
C GLY A 39 -7.11 -12.42 13.51
N LEU A 40 -6.79 -11.13 13.48
CA LEU A 40 -6.85 -10.26 14.65
C LEU A 40 -8.27 -10.04 15.17
N PHE A 41 -9.24 -9.79 14.29
CA PHE A 41 -10.64 -9.64 14.69
C PHE A 41 -11.18 -10.96 15.28
N GLY A 42 -10.85 -12.09 14.67
CA GLY A 42 -11.19 -13.41 15.20
C GLY A 42 -10.56 -13.66 16.58
N ALA A 43 -9.27 -13.40 16.73
CA ALA A 43 -8.57 -13.52 17.99
C ALA A 43 -9.14 -12.58 19.07
N GLY A 44 -9.39 -11.32 18.72
CA GLY A 44 -10.01 -10.33 19.59
C GLY A 44 -11.39 -10.74 20.10
N SER A 45 -12.17 -11.47 19.29
CA SER A 45 -13.47 -11.99 19.72
C SER A 45 -13.35 -13.07 20.81
N LEU A 46 -12.26 -13.84 20.84
CA LEU A 46 -12.01 -14.91 21.80
C LEU A 46 -11.42 -14.38 23.12
N PHE A 47 -10.57 -13.36 23.04
CA PHE A 47 -9.89 -12.78 24.22
C PHE A 47 -10.80 -11.97 25.15
N THR A 48 -12.07 -11.75 24.79
CA THR A 48 -13.06 -11.13 25.68
C THR A 48 -13.49 -12.03 26.84
N LEU A 49 -13.25 -13.35 26.77
CA LEU A 49 -13.64 -14.31 27.80
C LEU A 49 -12.59 -14.55 28.92
N SER A 50 -11.35 -14.10 28.76
CA SER A 50 -10.27 -14.37 29.71
C SER A 50 -9.44 -13.11 29.98
N ALA A 51 -9.06 -12.89 31.25
CA ALA A 51 -8.25 -11.76 31.69
C ALA A 51 -7.08 -11.46 30.74
N TYR A 52 -7.01 -10.22 30.25
CA TYR A 52 -5.94 -9.75 29.36
C TYR A 52 -4.57 -9.99 30.01
N THR A 53 -3.72 -10.75 29.34
CA THR A 53 -2.33 -10.96 29.77
C THR A 53 -1.45 -9.84 29.22
N TYR A 54 -0.25 -9.68 29.81
CA TYR A 54 0.75 -8.71 29.35
C TYR A 54 1.07 -8.85 27.84
N GLY A 55 1.06 -10.08 27.32
CA GLY A 55 1.26 -10.36 25.89
C GLY A 55 0.17 -9.77 25.00
N SER A 56 -1.09 -9.80 25.43
CA SER A 56 -2.23 -9.22 24.70
C SER A 56 -2.12 -7.69 24.62
N ILE A 57 -1.62 -7.03 25.67
CA ILE A 57 -1.43 -5.57 25.69
C ILE A 57 -0.36 -5.15 24.69
N ILE A 58 0.78 -5.84 24.66
CA ILE A 58 1.85 -5.58 23.67
C ILE A 58 1.32 -5.79 22.25
N LEU A 59 0.54 -6.86 22.03
CA LEU A 59 -0.04 -7.15 20.73
C LEU A 59 -0.94 -6.00 20.24
N LEU A 60 -1.72 -5.36 21.12
CA LEU A 60 -2.56 -4.20 20.77
C LEU A 60 -1.73 -2.98 20.34
N PHE A 61 -0.58 -2.74 20.98
CA PHE A 61 0.34 -1.67 20.57
C PHE A 61 1.02 -1.97 19.23
N LEU A 62 1.39 -3.23 19.00
CA LEU A 62 2.09 -3.66 17.79
C LEU A 62 1.17 -3.78 16.58
N THR A 63 -0.11 -4.06 16.82
CA THR A 63 -1.06 -4.43 15.77
C THR A 63 -1.22 -3.36 14.67
N PRO A 64 -1.40 -2.07 15.00
CA PRO A 64 -1.44 -1.00 14.01
C PRO A 64 -0.08 -0.72 13.35
N LEU A 65 1.05 -1.01 14.01
CA LEU A 65 2.38 -0.87 13.41
C LEU A 65 2.59 -1.89 12.28
N ILE A 66 2.18 -3.14 12.50
CA ILE A 66 2.24 -4.18 11.48
C ILE A 66 1.34 -3.81 10.29
N ALA A 67 0.13 -3.32 10.56
CA ALA A 67 -0.78 -2.86 9.52
C ALA A 67 -0.19 -1.70 8.69
N LEU A 68 0.48 -0.75 9.35
CA LEU A 68 1.20 0.33 8.69
C LEU A 68 2.37 -0.18 7.84
N ALA A 69 3.10 -1.20 8.29
CA ALA A 69 4.18 -1.81 7.52
C ALA A 69 3.68 -2.45 6.22
N PHE A 70 2.51 -3.12 6.26
CA PHE A 70 1.84 -3.60 5.05
C PHE A 70 1.50 -2.45 4.09
N ASP A 71 1.00 -1.31 4.60
CA ASP A 71 0.71 -0.15 3.76
C ASP A 71 1.95 0.42 3.08
N ILE A 72 3.05 0.56 3.83
CA ILE A 72 4.34 1.02 3.27
C ILE A 72 4.76 0.12 2.11
N TYR A 73 4.69 -1.20 2.32
CA TYR A 73 5.07 -2.16 1.29
C TYR A 73 4.18 -2.03 0.04
N ILE A 74 2.85 -2.01 0.21
CA ILE A 74 1.90 -1.88 -0.89
C ILE A 74 2.14 -0.58 -1.69
N VAL A 75 2.38 0.54 -1.01
CA VAL A 75 2.67 1.83 -1.65
C VAL A 75 4.02 1.81 -2.36
N SER A 76 5.02 1.13 -1.81
CA SER A 76 6.33 1.00 -2.47
C SER A 76 6.26 0.21 -3.78
N GLU A 77 5.49 -0.88 -3.82
CA GLU A 77 5.32 -1.67 -5.05
C GLU A 77 4.49 -0.90 -6.09
N ASP A 78 3.47 -0.15 -5.65
CA ASP A 78 2.71 0.75 -6.53
C ASP A 78 3.61 1.83 -7.16
N PHE A 79 4.55 2.38 -6.38
CA PHE A 79 5.55 3.32 -6.88
C PHE A 79 6.49 2.68 -7.91
N CYS A 80 6.96 1.45 -7.67
CA CYS A 80 7.81 0.71 -8.62
C CYS A 80 7.10 0.50 -9.97
N VAL A 81 5.85 0.03 -9.95
CA VAL A 81 5.04 -0.15 -11.17
C VAL A 81 4.88 1.17 -11.93
N LYS A 82 4.49 2.25 -11.24
CA LYS A 82 4.32 3.56 -11.87
C LYS A 82 5.61 4.10 -12.48
N ARG A 83 6.74 3.89 -11.80
CA ARG A 83 8.06 4.31 -12.30
C ARG A 83 8.45 3.58 -13.58
N ILE A 84 8.28 2.25 -13.63
CA ILE A 84 8.58 1.46 -14.82
C ILE A 84 7.62 1.81 -15.96
N GLY A 85 6.31 1.92 -15.68
CA GLY A 85 5.31 2.32 -16.66
C GLY A 85 5.61 3.69 -17.27
N ASN A 86 5.97 4.68 -16.45
CA ASN A 86 6.37 6.01 -16.95
C ASN A 86 7.65 5.96 -17.81
N PHE A 87 8.60 5.09 -17.47
CA PHE A 87 9.79 4.90 -18.30
C PHE A 87 9.44 4.33 -19.67
N LEU A 88 8.56 3.31 -19.73
CA LEU A 88 8.09 2.73 -20.99
C LEU A 88 7.37 3.77 -21.87
N LYS A 89 6.45 4.55 -21.30
CA LYS A 89 5.72 5.63 -21.99
C LYS A 89 6.61 6.66 -22.70
N THR A 90 7.82 6.90 -22.20
CA THR A 90 8.73 7.93 -22.74
C THR A 90 9.76 7.40 -23.74
N ARG A 91 9.92 6.08 -23.82
CA ARG A 91 11.04 5.44 -24.53
C ARG A 91 10.59 4.42 -25.57
N GLU A 92 9.39 3.88 -25.44
CA GLU A 92 8.83 2.93 -26.39
C GLU A 92 8.21 3.69 -27.57
N PRO A 93 8.48 3.27 -28.82
CA PRO A 93 7.76 3.83 -29.98
C PRO A 93 6.27 3.58 -29.80
N GLU A 94 5.43 4.57 -30.13
CA GLU A 94 3.96 4.47 -30.05
C GLU A 94 3.51 3.10 -30.59
N GLU A 95 3.07 2.24 -29.69
CA GLU A 95 2.24 1.10 -30.07
C GLU A 95 0.95 1.66 -30.66
N SER A 96 0.34 0.87 -31.57
CA SER A 96 -0.92 1.14 -32.27
C SER A 96 -1.81 2.24 -31.64
N PRO A 97 -2.40 3.17 -32.42
CA PRO A 97 -3.31 4.20 -31.87
C PRO A 97 -4.42 3.63 -30.98
N GLU A 98 -4.84 2.39 -31.21
CA GLU A 98 -5.81 1.65 -30.40
C GLU A 98 -5.30 1.38 -28.96
N TYR A 99 -3.99 1.11 -28.80
CA TYR A 99 -3.36 0.91 -27.50
C TYR A 99 -3.32 2.19 -26.68
N THR A 100 -2.98 3.31 -27.32
CA THR A 100 -2.97 4.64 -26.69
C THR A 100 -4.37 5.08 -26.26
N GLU A 101 -5.40 4.78 -27.06
CA GLU A 101 -6.80 5.04 -26.69
C GLU A 101 -7.25 4.16 -25.53
N TRP A 102 -6.90 2.87 -25.53
CA TRP A 102 -7.18 1.97 -24.42
C TRP A 102 -6.51 2.43 -23.13
N GLU A 103 -5.25 2.86 -23.18
CA GLU A 103 -4.53 3.33 -22.01
C GLU A 103 -5.15 4.60 -21.41
N LYS A 104 -5.54 5.56 -22.26
CA LYS A 104 -6.28 6.76 -21.82
C LYS A 104 -7.64 6.40 -21.21
N PHE A 105 -8.36 5.45 -21.80
CA PHE A 105 -9.62 4.97 -21.25
C PHE A 105 -9.41 4.38 -19.85
N VAL A 106 -8.38 3.57 -19.65
CA VAL A 106 -8.06 2.98 -18.33
C VAL A 106 -7.65 4.07 -17.33
N GLU A 107 -6.83 5.04 -17.72
CA GLU A 107 -6.46 6.17 -16.83
C GLU A 107 -7.68 7.00 -16.41
N LEU A 108 -8.63 7.23 -17.32
CA LEU A 108 -9.86 7.99 -17.04
C LEU A 108 -10.85 7.21 -16.17
N ASN A 109 -10.82 5.88 -16.25
CA ASN A 109 -11.70 4.99 -15.49
C ASN A 109 -10.96 4.29 -14.34
N ASP A 110 -9.80 4.81 -13.92
CA ASP A 110 -9.00 4.19 -12.88
C ASP A 110 -9.77 4.14 -11.54
N ASP A 111 -9.64 3.02 -10.83
CA ASP A 111 -10.39 2.74 -9.61
C ASP A 111 -9.89 3.63 -8.46
N THR A 112 -10.46 4.82 -8.37
CA THR A 112 -10.11 5.84 -7.36
C THR A 112 -10.26 5.37 -5.91
N LEU A 113 -11.04 4.31 -5.68
CA LEU A 113 -11.32 3.74 -4.37
C LEU A 113 -10.25 2.76 -3.89
N PHE A 114 -9.46 2.18 -4.79
CA PHE A 114 -8.52 1.12 -4.46
C PHE A 114 -7.40 1.57 -3.49
N PRO A 115 -6.78 2.76 -3.67
CA PRO A 115 -5.81 3.28 -2.70
C PRO A 115 -6.44 3.58 -1.33
N MET A 116 -7.69 4.10 -1.31
CA MET A 116 -8.40 4.45 -0.06
C MET A 116 -8.67 3.25 0.84
N ALA A 117 -8.98 2.09 0.24
CA ALA A 117 -9.27 0.88 1.00
C ALA A 117 -8.11 0.44 1.89
N PHE A 118 -6.85 0.67 1.47
CA PHE A 118 -5.67 0.23 2.22
C PHE A 118 -5.48 1.01 3.52
N TRP A 119 -5.48 2.34 3.47
CA TRP A 119 -5.30 3.15 4.68
C TRP A 119 -6.49 3.02 5.63
N LEU A 120 -7.70 2.87 5.09
CA LEU A 120 -8.92 2.73 5.88
C LEU A 120 -8.87 1.48 6.78
N THR A 121 -8.33 0.37 6.29
CA THR A 121 -8.14 -0.83 7.13
C THR A 121 -7.17 -0.60 8.29
N THR A 122 -6.08 0.14 8.08
CA THR A 122 -5.14 0.49 9.16
C THR A 122 -5.77 1.43 10.17
N VAL A 123 -6.58 2.40 9.72
CA VAL A 123 -7.36 3.29 10.60
C VAL A 123 -8.36 2.51 11.44
N LEU A 124 -9.05 1.52 10.86
CA LEU A 124 -9.98 0.65 11.60
C LEU A 124 -9.26 -0.17 12.68
N ILE A 125 -8.13 -0.78 12.35
CA ILE A 125 -7.31 -1.55 13.31
C ILE A 125 -6.78 -0.63 14.42
N TYR A 126 -6.33 0.57 14.08
CA TYR A 126 -5.91 1.58 15.04
C TYR A 126 -7.05 1.96 15.98
N ALA A 127 -8.24 2.26 15.45
CA ALA A 127 -9.40 2.63 16.25
C ALA A 127 -9.77 1.50 17.21
N ALA A 128 -9.86 0.26 16.72
CA ALA A 128 -10.13 -0.91 17.55
C ALA A 128 -9.09 -1.06 18.68
N SER A 129 -7.80 -1.00 18.34
CA SER A 129 -6.71 -1.11 19.31
C SER A 129 -6.73 0.02 20.34
N TYR A 130 -7.00 1.25 19.91
CA TYR A 130 -7.10 2.43 20.77
C TYR A 130 -8.24 2.31 21.78
N PHE A 131 -9.44 1.93 21.31
CA PHE A 131 -10.59 1.75 22.20
C PHE A 131 -10.33 0.62 23.21
N THR A 132 -9.80 -0.52 22.77
CA THR A 132 -9.45 -1.62 23.68
C THR A 132 -8.41 -1.19 24.71
N LEU A 133 -7.31 -0.55 24.31
CA LEU A 133 -6.27 -0.08 25.24
C LEU A 133 -6.80 0.93 26.27
N ARG A 134 -7.73 1.80 25.86
CA ARG A 134 -8.34 2.79 26.76
C ARG A 134 -9.30 2.17 27.77
N SER A 135 -9.92 1.04 27.43
CA SER A 135 -10.81 0.29 28.32
C SER A 135 -10.06 -0.57 29.34
N LEU A 136 -8.73 -0.76 29.19
CA LEU A 136 -7.94 -1.60 30.09
C LEU A 136 -7.43 -0.82 31.31
N PRO A 137 -7.68 -1.32 32.55
CA PRO A 137 -7.09 -0.73 33.74
C PRO A 137 -5.58 -1.00 33.80
N GLY A 138 -4.78 0.00 34.18
CA GLY A 138 -3.34 -0.13 34.40
C GLY A 138 -2.44 0.28 33.24
N VAL A 139 -2.99 0.64 32.08
CA VAL A 139 -2.20 1.18 30.96
C VAL A 139 -1.99 2.68 31.16
N ASN A 140 -0.73 3.14 31.05
CA ASN A 140 -0.41 4.56 31.21
C ASN A 140 -1.03 5.40 30.07
N PRO A 141 -1.88 6.39 30.38
CA PRO A 141 -2.53 7.22 29.35
C PRO A 141 -1.56 8.05 28.51
N ALA A 142 -0.40 8.44 29.06
CA ALA A 142 0.64 9.16 28.31
C ALA A 142 1.29 8.26 27.25
N LEU A 143 1.44 6.97 27.52
CA LEU A 143 1.94 5.99 26.56
C LEU A 143 0.95 5.80 25.41
N ILE A 144 -0.34 5.64 25.71
CA ILE A 144 -1.39 5.55 24.68
C ILE A 144 -1.37 6.81 23.81
N LYS A 145 -1.28 8.00 24.41
CA LYS A 145 -1.25 9.27 23.66
C LYS A 145 -0.05 9.37 22.72
N THR A 146 1.16 9.08 23.21
CA THR A 146 2.39 9.17 22.40
C THR A 146 2.38 8.15 21.26
N TRP A 147 1.96 6.92 21.54
CA TRP A 147 1.76 5.89 20.53
C TRP A 147 0.73 6.29 19.47
N SER A 148 -0.43 6.83 19.89
CA SER A 148 -1.46 7.32 18.96
C SER A 148 -0.93 8.39 18.02
N ILE A 149 -0.14 9.35 18.52
CA ILE A 149 0.47 10.40 17.70
C ILE A 149 1.41 9.76 16.66
N ALA A 150 2.24 8.80 17.07
CA ALA A 150 3.15 8.11 16.16
C ALA A 150 2.39 7.40 15.02
N ILE A 151 1.37 6.61 15.32
CA ILE A 151 0.56 5.89 14.31
C ILE A 151 -0.14 6.87 13.36
N LEU A 152 -0.82 7.87 13.90
CA LEU A 152 -1.56 8.83 13.09
C LEU A 152 -0.63 9.63 12.18
N SER A 153 0.54 10.06 12.69
CA SER A 153 1.53 10.75 11.87
C SER A 153 2.04 9.86 10.72
N GLY A 154 2.27 8.56 10.97
CA GLY A 154 2.70 7.60 9.96
C GLY A 154 1.64 7.39 8.87
N VAL A 155 0.37 7.22 9.26
CA VAL A 155 -0.75 7.09 8.31
C VAL A 155 -0.91 8.38 7.50
N SER A 156 -0.84 9.55 8.12
CA SER A 156 -0.95 10.84 7.43
C SER A 156 0.19 11.05 6.43
N LEU A 157 1.43 10.70 6.79
CA LEU A 157 2.58 10.78 5.88
C LEU A 157 2.42 9.84 4.68
N LEU A 158 1.95 8.61 4.91
CA LEU A 158 1.69 7.67 3.82
C LEU A 158 0.55 8.12 2.91
N ALA A 159 -0.54 8.63 3.48
CA ALA A 159 -1.63 9.20 2.70
C ALA A 159 -1.12 10.37 1.84
N ALA A 160 -0.40 11.32 2.44
CA ALA A 160 0.19 12.44 1.71
C ALA A 160 1.16 11.98 0.61
N PHE A 161 2.03 11.01 0.90
CA PHE A 161 2.96 10.45 -0.08
C PHE A 161 2.22 9.74 -1.23
N SER A 162 1.17 8.97 -0.94
CA SER A 162 0.37 8.29 -1.96
C SER A 162 -0.39 9.26 -2.87
N LEU A 163 -0.92 10.36 -2.31
CA LEU A 163 -1.54 11.43 -3.07
C LEU A 163 -0.50 12.16 -3.92
N TYR A 164 0.67 12.45 -3.35
CA TYR A 164 1.78 13.04 -4.09
C TYR A 164 2.22 12.18 -5.28
N LEU A 165 2.30 10.86 -5.11
CA LEU A 165 2.59 9.93 -6.19
C LEU A 165 1.48 9.85 -7.25
N ARG A 166 0.25 10.17 -6.88
CA ARG A 166 -0.89 10.24 -7.80
C ARG A 166 -0.88 11.53 -8.63
N GLU A 167 -0.52 12.65 -8.01
CA GLU A 167 -0.59 13.97 -8.64
C GLU A 167 0.58 14.28 -9.58
N ARG A 168 1.70 13.54 -9.53
CA ARG A 168 2.79 13.72 -10.49
C ARG A 168 2.32 13.32 -11.89
N PRO A 169 2.07 14.28 -12.81
CA PRO A 169 1.87 13.96 -14.21
C PRO A 169 3.21 13.46 -14.76
N VAL A 170 3.13 12.63 -15.80
CA VAL A 170 4.25 12.20 -16.64
C VAL A 170 5.20 13.38 -16.80
N LEU A 171 6.46 13.23 -16.33
CA LEU A 171 7.51 14.19 -16.61
C LEU A 171 7.58 14.32 -18.13
N GLN A 172 7.05 15.40 -18.69
CA GLN A 172 7.22 15.68 -20.10
C GLN A 172 8.73 15.78 -20.35
N PRO A 173 9.25 15.09 -21.38
CA PRO A 173 10.65 15.22 -21.73
C PRO A 173 10.95 16.70 -21.95
N LYS A 174 12.00 17.21 -21.29
CA LYS A 174 12.56 18.51 -21.66
C LYS A 174 13.12 18.36 -23.07
N ASP A 175 12.52 19.09 -24.00
CA ASP A 175 13.04 19.33 -25.36
C ASP A 175 14.48 19.84 -25.33
#